data_AF-A0AAD0JDS1-F1
#
_entry.id   AF-A0AAD0JDS1-F1
#
_cell.length_a   1.000
_cell.length_b   1.000
_cell.length_c   1.000
_cell.angle_alpha   90.00
_cell.angle_beta   90.00
_cell.angle_gamma   90.00
#
_symmetry.space_group_name_H-M   'P 1'
#
loop_
_entity.id
_entity.type
_entity.pdbx_description
1 polymer ?
#
loop_
_entity_poly.entity_id
_entity_poly.type
_entity_poly.pdbx_seq_one_letter_code
_entity_poly.pdbx_strand_id
1 'polypeptide(L)'
;MTTAAARLKRAFITDRFPRNVMTQRKRFLFISASIIVLAAIAWYGLSSAPDRANHAERSSIPAGGNEAASMQGTSAMSRPADSSTPGDPANRDLRIRQLPGRAFAVTDFGRVPSGTVDQVIAGLTPHALAGDATASYGIFLKLNECQNINRRASRGSAVQASPDVVSACLDLSAENEISASRWLTLAAEQGNMGARLLYAADSESALGGPAALLRDPDRTKEYKQKATGYLQDMVAQGSVDALLQLGNAYHAGVLLDEDLVTSRAYFEAARLADPSVVPVQQINTLDKALSAQQLSIARRKGSQIHDACCR
;
A
#
# COMPACT_ATOMS: atom_id res chain seq x y z
N MET A 1 11.04 -19.84 10.60
CA MET A 1 10.94 -18.36 10.52
C MET A 1 10.92 -17.95 9.06
N THR A 2 10.03 -17.04 8.63
CA THR A 2 9.81 -16.53 7.24
C THR A 2 8.81 -17.28 6.35
N THR A 3 7.53 -17.37 6.73
CA THR A 3 6.47 -17.82 5.78
C THR A 3 5.37 -16.78 5.56
N ALA A 4 4.92 -16.04 6.58
CA ALA A 4 4.01 -14.90 6.41
C ALA A 4 4.75 -13.68 5.81
N ALA A 5 5.90 -13.31 6.39
CA ALA A 5 6.79 -12.29 5.81
C ALA A 5 7.29 -12.67 4.41
N ALA A 6 7.46 -13.96 4.11
CA ALA A 6 7.86 -14.44 2.79
C ALA A 6 6.70 -14.47 1.78
N ARG A 7 5.44 -14.59 2.21
CA ARG A 7 4.25 -14.43 1.36
C ARG A 7 3.90 -12.98 1.14
N LEU A 8 4.10 -12.10 2.12
CA LEU A 8 4.09 -10.66 1.91
C LEU A 8 5.21 -10.30 0.95
N LYS A 9 6.48 -10.65 1.22
CA LYS A 9 7.58 -10.45 0.25
C LYS A 9 7.31 -11.09 -1.12
N ARG A 10 6.70 -12.28 -1.23
CA ARG A 10 6.35 -12.89 -2.52
C ARG A 10 5.13 -12.25 -3.18
N ALA A 11 4.14 -11.76 -2.45
CA ALA A 11 3.06 -10.95 -3.02
C ALA A 11 3.61 -9.60 -3.51
N PHE A 12 4.65 -9.09 -2.84
CA PHE A 12 5.38 -7.87 -3.21
C PHE A 12 6.43 -8.09 -4.33
N ILE A 13 7.04 -9.28 -4.49
CA ILE A 13 8.17 -9.53 -5.40
C ILE A 13 7.83 -10.52 -6.54
N THR A 14 6.90 -11.46 -6.34
CA THR A 14 6.60 -12.51 -7.33
C THR A 14 5.18 -12.40 -7.87
N ASP A 15 5.12 -11.93 -9.11
CA ASP A 15 4.11 -12.17 -10.15
C ASP A 15 3.24 -13.41 -9.84
N ARG A 16 2.08 -13.19 -9.20
CA ARG A 16 1.01 -14.19 -9.13
C ARG A 16 -0.33 -13.52 -9.39
N PHE A 17 -0.40 -12.78 -10.49
CA PHE A 17 -1.63 -12.75 -11.27
C PHE A 17 -1.59 -13.94 -12.24
N PRO A 18 -2.59 -14.82 -12.25
CA PRO A 18 -2.64 -15.90 -13.23
C PRO A 18 -2.74 -15.30 -14.64
N ARG A 19 -1.64 -15.39 -15.40
CA ARG A 19 -1.67 -15.31 -16.86
C ARG A 19 -2.49 -16.50 -17.36
N ASN A 20 -3.75 -16.28 -17.73
CA ASN A 20 -4.46 -16.92 -18.83
C ASN A 20 -5.97 -16.80 -18.64
N VAL A 21 -6.56 -15.71 -19.12
CA VAL A 21 -7.87 -15.74 -19.80
C VAL A 21 -7.91 -14.57 -20.79
N MET A 22 -7.39 -14.71 -22.01
CA MET A 22 -7.91 -13.97 -23.17
C MET A 22 -7.27 -14.45 -24.47
N THR A 23 -7.79 -15.57 -24.98
CA THR A 23 -7.70 -15.91 -26.40
C THR A 23 -8.99 -16.59 -26.82
N GLN A 24 -10.04 -15.78 -27.04
CA GLN A 24 -10.95 -16.03 -28.16
C GLN A 24 -11.65 -14.73 -28.57
N ARG A 25 -11.11 -14.13 -29.64
CA ARG A 25 -11.86 -13.30 -30.57
C ARG A 25 -13.07 -14.10 -31.07
N LYS A 26 -14.29 -13.58 -30.88
CA LYS A 26 -15.33 -13.71 -31.90
C LYS A 26 -15.97 -12.35 -32.16
N ARG A 27 -15.94 -12.02 -33.44
CA ARG A 27 -16.56 -10.89 -34.10
C ARG A 27 -18.07 -10.94 -33.84
N PHE A 28 -18.66 -9.82 -33.42
CA PHE A 28 -20.03 -9.49 -33.78
C PHE A 28 -20.06 -8.04 -34.27
N LEU A 29 -20.52 -7.89 -35.51
CA LEU A 29 -20.74 -6.63 -36.20
C LEU A 29 -21.93 -5.88 -35.59
N PHE A 30 -21.79 -4.56 -35.54
CA PHE A 30 -22.76 -3.48 -35.78
C PHE A 30 -24.26 -3.77 -35.59
N ILE A 31 -24.91 -2.94 -34.76
CA ILE A 31 -26.08 -2.12 -35.12
C ILE A 31 -26.05 -0.82 -34.29
N SER A 32 -26.35 0.25 -35.00
CA SER A 32 -26.47 1.68 -34.70
C SER A 32 -27.38 2.11 -33.55
N ALA A 33 -27.10 3.28 -32.94
CA ALA A 33 -27.92 4.49 -33.08
C ALA A 33 -27.30 5.68 -32.35
N SER A 34 -27.00 6.73 -33.11
CA SER A 34 -26.58 8.05 -32.66
C SER A 34 -27.73 8.77 -31.97
N ILE A 35 -27.47 9.38 -30.81
CA ILE A 35 -28.24 10.53 -30.32
C ILE A 35 -27.24 11.58 -29.84
N ILE A 36 -27.09 12.62 -30.65
CA ILE A 36 -26.41 13.88 -30.32
C ILE A 36 -27.47 14.78 -29.68
N VAL A 37 -27.24 15.24 -28.46
CA VAL A 37 -27.93 16.41 -27.91
C VAL A 37 -26.88 17.40 -27.44
N LEU A 38 -26.79 18.50 -28.18
CA LEU A 38 -26.06 19.71 -27.82
C LEU A 38 -26.91 20.53 -26.85
N ALA A 39 -26.32 20.99 -25.75
CA ALA A 39 -26.81 22.15 -25.02
C ALA A 39 -25.62 22.94 -24.50
N ALA A 40 -25.29 24.00 -25.23
CA ALA A 40 -24.40 25.06 -24.80
C ALA A 40 -25.23 26.10 -24.04
N ILE A 41 -24.79 26.50 -22.85
CA ILE A 41 -25.13 27.81 -22.29
C ILE A 41 -23.84 28.42 -21.74
N ALA A 42 -23.38 29.44 -22.45
CA ALA A 42 -22.36 30.37 -22.00
C ALA A 42 -23.01 31.36 -21.02
N TRP A 43 -22.35 31.60 -19.88
CA TRP A 43 -22.54 32.83 -19.13
C TRP A 43 -21.21 33.59 -19.11
N TYR A 44 -21.25 34.79 -19.69
CA TYR A 44 -20.23 35.84 -19.59
C TYR A 44 -20.95 37.15 -19.24
N GLY A 45 -20.28 37.98 -18.43
CA GLY A 45 -20.69 39.33 -18.03
C GLY A 45 -20.55 39.47 -16.50
N LEU A 46 -19.42 39.85 -15.93
CA LEU A 46 -18.67 41.12 -16.00
C LEU A 46 -19.45 42.35 -15.51
N SER A 47 -19.17 42.78 -14.28
CA SER A 47 -19.15 44.18 -13.84
C SER A 47 -18.27 44.22 -12.57
N SER A 48 -17.03 44.71 -12.69
CA SER A 48 -16.56 46.09 -12.45
C SER A 48 -16.05 46.32 -11.01
N ALA A 49 -14.73 46.39 -10.88
CA ALA A 49 -14.01 47.12 -9.81
C ALA A 49 -14.20 48.65 -10.01
N PRO A 50 -13.93 49.55 -9.04
CA PRO A 50 -12.60 49.77 -8.39
C PRO A 50 -12.72 49.98 -6.85
N ASP A 51 -11.67 49.97 -6.04
CA ASP A 51 -10.71 51.07 -5.90
C ASP A 51 -9.42 50.70 -5.14
N ARG A 52 -8.40 51.46 -5.50
CA ARG A 52 -7.02 51.47 -4.97
C ARG A 52 -6.97 51.95 -3.52
N ALA A 53 -6.07 51.36 -2.73
CA ALA A 53 -5.24 52.12 -1.80
C ALA A 53 -3.88 51.41 -1.62
N ASN A 54 -2.84 52.06 -2.14
CA ASN A 54 -1.45 51.75 -1.87
C ASN A 54 -1.10 52.20 -0.45
N HIS A 55 -0.41 51.35 0.32
CA HIS A 55 0.64 51.82 1.22
C HIS A 55 1.81 50.85 1.14
N ALA A 56 2.84 51.29 0.41
CA ALA A 56 4.19 50.79 0.55
C ALA A 56 4.77 51.41 1.83
N GLU A 57 5.33 50.58 2.71
CA GLU A 57 6.30 51.06 3.66
C GLU A 57 7.53 50.15 3.65
N ARG A 58 8.67 50.84 3.58
CA ARG A 58 10.00 50.37 3.25
C ARG A 58 10.85 50.63 4.49
N SER A 59 11.48 49.59 5.02
CA SER A 59 12.69 49.66 5.84
C SER A 59 13.06 48.25 6.26
N SER A 60 14.31 47.82 6.38
CA SER A 60 15.63 48.28 5.95
C SER A 60 16.56 47.20 6.51
N ILE A 61 17.44 46.66 5.67
CA ILE A 61 18.56 45.80 6.10
C ILE A 61 19.57 46.65 6.87
N PRO A 62 20.25 46.07 7.88
CA PRO A 62 21.70 46.17 7.86
C PRO A 62 22.39 44.80 7.93
N ALA A 63 23.47 44.72 7.17
CA ALA A 63 24.46 43.65 7.18
C ALA A 63 25.61 43.98 8.15
N GLY A 64 26.32 42.94 8.56
CA GLY A 64 27.62 42.99 9.26
C GLY A 64 27.61 42.08 10.49
N GLY A 65 28.55 41.17 10.71
CA GLY A 65 29.80 40.87 10.04
C GLY A 65 30.42 39.61 10.66
N ASN A 66 31.46 39.13 9.98
CA ASN A 66 32.19 37.87 10.17
C ASN A 66 32.69 37.57 11.59
N GLU A 67 32.78 36.28 11.90
CA GLU A 67 33.97 35.73 12.55
C GLU A 67 34.17 34.26 12.14
N ALA A 68 35.34 34.01 11.54
CA ALA A 68 35.87 32.69 11.24
C ALA A 68 36.90 32.35 12.32
N ALA A 69 36.82 31.16 12.90
CA ALA A 69 37.94 30.53 13.59
C ALA A 69 37.89 29.02 13.40
N SER A 70 38.96 28.53 12.79
CA SER A 70 39.33 27.13 12.55
C SER A 70 39.86 26.48 13.82
N MET A 71 39.55 25.20 14.09
CA MET A 71 40.55 24.12 14.11
C MET A 71 39.97 22.76 14.56
N GLN A 72 40.16 21.78 13.69
CA GLN A 72 40.64 20.40 13.94
C GLN A 72 39.91 19.46 14.92
N GLY A 73 39.24 18.47 14.31
CA GLY A 73 39.70 17.08 14.35
C GLY A 73 39.27 16.21 15.53
N THR A 74 38.30 15.32 15.29
CA THR A 74 38.50 13.86 15.41
C THR A 74 37.34 13.13 14.74
N SER A 75 37.67 12.28 13.78
CA SER A 75 36.75 11.32 13.17
C SER A 75 36.33 10.29 14.20
N ALA A 76 35.07 10.36 14.64
CA ALA A 76 34.36 9.22 15.20
C ALA A 76 33.10 9.02 14.37
N MET A 77 33.09 7.93 13.60
CA MET A 77 31.95 7.46 12.84
C MET A 77 30.84 7.04 13.83
N SER A 78 30.09 8.01 14.34
CA SER A 78 28.88 7.73 15.09
C SER A 78 27.84 7.24 14.10
N ARG A 79 27.55 5.93 14.14
CA ARG A 79 26.35 5.35 13.54
C ARG A 79 25.17 6.26 13.90
N PRO A 80 24.25 6.59 12.98
CA PRO A 80 23.00 7.22 13.38
C PRO A 80 22.37 6.28 14.41
N ALA A 81 22.28 6.74 15.65
CA ALA A 81 21.41 6.10 16.61
C ALA A 81 20.02 6.13 15.97
N ASP A 82 19.39 4.95 15.85
CA ASP A 82 17.96 4.85 15.60
C ASP A 82 17.28 5.68 16.68
N SER A 83 16.95 6.93 16.36
CA SER A 83 16.14 7.78 17.21
C SER A 83 14.72 7.26 17.07
N SER A 84 14.38 6.26 17.89
CA SER A 84 13.02 5.81 18.07
C SER A 84 12.25 6.92 18.77
N THR A 85 11.83 7.91 17.99
CA THR A 85 10.57 8.63 18.24
C THR A 85 9.54 7.56 18.63
N PRO A 86 8.72 7.75 19.67
CA PRO A 86 7.67 6.80 20.01
C PRO A 86 6.89 6.50 18.73
N GLY A 87 7.09 5.30 18.19
CA GLY A 87 6.44 4.89 16.95
C GLY A 87 4.93 4.99 17.16
N ASP A 88 4.21 5.32 16.10
CA ASP A 88 2.75 5.25 16.10
C ASP A 88 2.32 3.91 16.74
N PRO A 89 1.55 3.93 17.86
CA PRO A 89 1.14 2.72 18.57
C PRO A 89 0.44 1.69 17.69
N ALA A 90 -0.21 2.13 16.59
CA ALA A 90 -0.84 1.25 15.62
C ALA A 90 0.17 0.36 14.87
N ASN A 91 1.46 0.73 14.88
CA ASN A 91 2.52 0.18 14.07
C ASN A 91 3.71 -0.35 14.89
N ARG A 92 3.55 -0.53 16.21
CA ARG A 92 4.63 -0.89 17.15
C ARG A 92 5.38 -2.19 16.82
N ASP A 93 4.71 -3.15 16.19
CA ASP A 93 5.29 -4.46 15.84
C ASP A 93 5.88 -4.49 14.42
N LEU A 94 5.78 -3.39 13.67
CA LEU A 94 6.34 -3.28 12.33
C LEU A 94 7.78 -2.79 12.39
N ARG A 95 8.62 -3.23 11.43
CA ARG A 95 9.95 -2.63 11.24
C ARG A 95 9.96 -1.78 9.99
N ILE A 96 10.16 -0.49 10.18
CA ILE A 96 10.20 0.50 9.11
C ILE A 96 11.66 0.86 8.83
N ARG A 97 12.06 0.82 7.56
CA ARG A 97 13.33 1.35 7.08
C ARG A 97 13.07 2.73 6.50
N GLN A 98 13.68 3.73 7.11
CA GLN A 98 13.67 5.09 6.57
C GLN A 98 14.54 5.16 5.30
N LEU A 99 14.06 5.94 4.34
CA LEU A 99 14.72 6.26 3.07
C LEU A 99 15.01 7.77 3.04
N PRO A 100 15.77 8.28 2.07
CA PRO A 100 15.99 9.72 1.95
C PRO A 100 14.69 10.53 1.88
N GLY A 101 14.67 11.71 2.52
CA GLY A 101 13.48 12.55 2.61
C GLY A 101 12.49 12.03 3.65
N ARG A 102 11.20 12.00 3.29
CA ARG A 102 10.10 11.43 4.09
C ARG A 102 9.76 9.99 3.70
N ALA A 103 10.46 9.44 2.71
CA ALA A 103 10.17 8.10 2.21
C ALA A 103 10.48 7.03 3.25
N PHE A 104 9.71 5.95 3.25
CA PHE A 104 9.98 4.77 4.05
C PHE A 104 9.46 3.48 3.40
N ALA A 105 9.98 2.35 3.86
CA ALA A 105 9.51 1.02 3.49
C ALA A 105 9.29 0.13 4.72
N VAL A 106 8.23 -0.66 4.73
CA VAL A 106 7.94 -1.68 5.73
C VAL A 106 8.76 -2.93 5.41
N THR A 107 9.70 -3.24 6.29
CA THR A 107 10.65 -4.36 6.11
C THR A 107 10.28 -5.60 6.91
N ASP A 108 9.51 -5.43 7.99
CA ASP A 108 8.89 -6.51 8.76
C ASP A 108 7.43 -6.14 9.03
N PHE A 109 6.52 -7.04 8.67
CA PHE A 109 5.07 -6.83 8.66
C PHE A 109 4.41 -7.38 9.93
N GLY A 110 5.13 -7.36 11.05
CA GLY A 110 4.66 -7.91 12.31
C GLY A 110 4.95 -9.39 12.48
N ARG A 111 4.94 -9.84 13.74
CA ARG A 111 5.15 -11.23 14.13
C ARG A 111 3.83 -11.89 14.46
N VAL A 112 3.67 -13.14 14.07
CA VAL A 112 2.53 -13.95 14.51
C VAL A 112 2.63 -14.16 16.04
N PRO A 113 1.59 -13.83 16.83
CA PRO A 113 1.58 -14.06 18.27
C PRO A 113 1.76 -15.55 18.61
N SER A 114 2.54 -15.84 19.65
CA SER A 114 2.72 -17.19 20.17
C SER A 114 1.51 -17.66 20.98
N GLY A 115 1.32 -18.98 21.06
CA GLY A 115 0.21 -19.60 21.81
C GLY A 115 -0.85 -20.19 20.89
N THR A 116 -1.84 -20.86 21.49
CA THR A 116 -2.97 -21.44 20.77
C THR A 116 -3.88 -20.34 20.19
N VAL A 117 -4.73 -20.70 19.23
CA VAL A 117 -5.71 -19.76 18.66
C VAL A 117 -6.56 -19.12 19.77
N ASP A 118 -7.10 -19.91 20.69
CA ASP A 118 -7.95 -19.42 21.78
C ASP A 118 -7.21 -18.50 22.74
N GLN A 119 -5.97 -18.82 23.08
CA GLN A 119 -5.13 -17.97 23.95
C GLN A 119 -4.89 -16.60 23.29
N VAL A 120 -4.56 -16.59 22.00
CA VAL A 120 -4.31 -15.34 21.26
C VAL A 120 -5.58 -14.51 21.12
N ILE A 121 -6.70 -15.13 20.75
CA ILE A 121 -7.99 -14.42 20.62
C ILE A 121 -8.41 -13.86 21.98
N ALA A 122 -8.41 -14.66 23.04
CA ALA A 122 -8.84 -14.23 24.37
C ALA A 122 -7.94 -13.10 24.91
N GLY A 123 -6.63 -13.20 24.70
CA GLY A 123 -5.67 -12.20 25.18
C GLY A 123 -5.73 -10.88 24.40
N LEU A 124 -5.93 -10.92 23.09
CA LEU A 124 -5.85 -9.72 22.24
C LEU A 124 -7.19 -9.05 21.97
N THR A 125 -8.31 -9.76 22.05
CA THR A 125 -9.64 -9.21 21.71
C THR A 125 -9.98 -7.95 22.52
N PRO A 126 -9.79 -7.89 23.86
CA PRO A 126 -10.10 -6.68 24.62
C PRO A 126 -9.32 -5.45 24.14
N HIS A 127 -8.04 -5.63 23.81
CA HIS A 127 -7.18 -4.55 23.29
C HIS A 127 -7.58 -4.14 21.89
N ALA A 128 -7.83 -5.11 21.01
CA ALA A 128 -8.27 -4.87 19.64
C ALA A 128 -9.57 -4.07 19.60
N LEU A 129 -10.55 -4.42 20.44
CA LEU A 129 -11.82 -3.69 20.55
C LEU A 129 -11.66 -2.31 21.21
N ALA A 130 -10.60 -2.10 22.00
CA ALA A 130 -10.23 -0.80 22.56
C ALA A 130 -9.46 0.11 21.59
N GLY A 131 -9.27 -0.31 20.33
CA GLY A 131 -8.59 0.50 19.30
C GLY A 131 -7.14 0.11 19.01
N ASP A 132 -6.61 -0.95 19.63
CA ASP A 132 -5.24 -1.39 19.39
C ASP A 132 -5.09 -2.13 18.04
N ALA A 133 -4.62 -1.39 17.03
CA ALA A 133 -4.40 -1.89 15.68
C ALA A 133 -3.40 -3.06 15.62
N THR A 134 -2.44 -3.12 16.55
CA THR A 134 -1.48 -4.23 16.60
C THR A 134 -2.13 -5.48 17.15
N ALA A 135 -3.05 -5.35 18.12
CA ALA A 135 -3.79 -6.49 18.66
C ALA A 135 -4.74 -7.09 17.60
N SER A 136 -5.52 -6.26 16.90
CA SER A 136 -6.40 -6.72 15.82
C SER A 136 -5.62 -7.38 14.69
N TYR A 137 -4.48 -6.79 14.29
CA TYR A 137 -3.63 -7.39 13.26
C TYR A 137 -2.97 -8.69 13.72
N GLY A 138 -2.52 -8.76 14.98
CA GLY A 138 -1.95 -9.97 15.59
C GLY A 138 -2.92 -11.14 15.59
N ILE A 139 -4.20 -10.90 15.92
CA ILE A 139 -5.25 -11.93 15.82
C ILE A 139 -5.37 -12.43 14.37
N PHE A 140 -5.47 -11.51 13.41
CA PHE A 140 -5.52 -11.88 11.98
C PHE A 140 -4.30 -12.73 11.57
N LEU A 141 -3.09 -12.32 11.97
CA LEU A 141 -1.85 -13.04 11.63
C LEU A 141 -1.89 -14.48 12.15
N LYS A 142 -2.35 -14.70 13.39
CA LYS A 142 -2.49 -16.04 13.97
C LYS A 142 -3.52 -16.89 13.21
N LEU A 143 -4.68 -16.32 12.93
CA LEU A 143 -5.74 -17.03 12.19
C LEU A 143 -5.29 -17.40 10.79
N ASN A 144 -4.66 -16.47 10.06
CA ASN A 144 -4.15 -16.72 8.72
C ASN A 144 -3.01 -17.75 8.71
N GLU A 145 -2.13 -17.76 9.72
CA GLU A 145 -1.10 -18.80 9.87
C GLU A 145 -1.75 -20.19 9.99
N CYS A 146 -2.69 -20.36 10.91
CA CYS A 146 -3.35 -21.63 11.15
C CYS A 146 -4.18 -22.09 9.94
N GLN A 147 -4.91 -21.19 9.29
CA GLN A 147 -5.61 -21.51 8.02
C GLN A 147 -4.64 -21.99 6.94
N ASN A 148 -3.45 -21.40 6.85
CA ASN A 148 -2.44 -21.80 5.86
C ASN A 148 -1.82 -23.17 6.17
N ILE A 149 -1.59 -23.47 7.45
CA ILE A 149 -1.13 -24.78 7.90
C ILE A 149 -2.19 -25.84 7.58
N ASN A 150 -3.43 -25.62 7.99
CA ASN A 150 -4.53 -26.57 7.80
C ASN A 150 -4.79 -26.82 6.31
N ARG A 151 -4.89 -25.77 5.48
CA ARG A 151 -5.06 -25.91 4.02
C ARG A 151 -3.95 -26.70 3.35
N ARG A 152 -2.70 -26.57 3.81
CA ARG A 152 -1.56 -27.33 3.25
C ARG A 152 -1.62 -28.79 3.67
N ALA A 153 -1.87 -29.04 4.96
CA ALA A 153 -2.01 -30.38 5.52
C ALA A 153 -3.13 -31.15 4.79
N SER A 154 -4.31 -30.54 4.60
CA SER A 154 -5.43 -31.16 3.89
C SER A 154 -5.13 -31.51 2.42
N ARG A 155 -4.16 -30.82 1.80
CA ARG A 155 -3.71 -31.09 0.42
C ARG A 155 -2.53 -32.05 0.36
N GLY A 156 -2.15 -32.68 1.47
CA GLY A 156 -0.96 -33.53 1.56
C GLY A 156 0.35 -32.78 1.26
N SER A 157 0.34 -31.45 1.33
CA SER A 157 1.50 -30.61 1.02
C SER A 157 2.39 -30.47 2.25
N ALA A 158 3.71 -30.37 2.03
CA ALA A 158 4.65 -30.12 3.11
C ALA A 158 4.29 -28.85 3.90
N VAL A 159 4.10 -29.02 5.21
CA VAL A 159 3.89 -27.92 6.16
C VAL A 159 5.26 -27.45 6.64
N GLN A 160 5.59 -26.19 6.33
CA GLN A 160 6.82 -25.55 6.79
C GLN A 160 6.52 -24.75 8.06
N ALA A 161 6.28 -25.46 9.16
CA ALA A 161 6.08 -24.91 10.49
C ALA A 161 6.69 -25.87 11.52
N SER A 162 7.12 -25.35 12.67
CA SER A 162 7.63 -26.19 13.76
C SER A 162 6.47 -26.96 14.42
N PRO A 163 6.75 -28.12 15.06
CA PRO A 163 5.70 -28.94 15.67
C PRO A 163 4.84 -28.20 16.69
N ASP A 164 5.42 -27.27 17.44
CA ASP A 164 4.71 -26.40 18.39
C ASP A 164 3.71 -25.46 17.71
N VAL A 165 4.09 -24.86 16.57
CA VAL A 165 3.19 -24.00 15.79
C VAL A 165 2.05 -24.81 15.19
N VAL A 166 2.34 -26.01 14.67
CA VAL A 166 1.31 -26.92 14.15
C VAL A 166 0.32 -27.31 15.26
N SER A 167 0.83 -27.70 16.42
CA SER A 167 0.01 -28.03 17.59
C SER A 167 -0.88 -26.86 18.02
N ALA A 168 -0.32 -25.65 18.02
CA ALA A 168 -1.04 -24.42 18.37
C ALA A 168 -2.11 -23.98 17.34
N CYS A 169 -2.30 -24.74 16.26
CA CYS A 169 -3.29 -24.49 15.20
C CYS A 169 -4.32 -25.62 15.04
N LEU A 170 -4.25 -26.67 15.86
CA LEU A 170 -5.16 -27.83 15.77
C LEU A 170 -6.63 -27.45 15.98
N ASP A 171 -6.90 -26.53 16.92
CA ASP A 171 -8.26 -26.15 17.33
C ASP A 171 -8.82 -24.95 16.55
N LEU A 172 -8.39 -24.74 15.30
CA LEU A 172 -8.94 -23.67 14.47
C LEU A 172 -10.40 -24.00 14.07
N SER A 173 -11.35 -23.30 14.68
CA SER A 173 -12.77 -23.43 14.36
C SER A 173 -13.13 -22.76 13.02
N ALA A 174 -14.22 -23.20 12.39
CA ALA A 174 -14.75 -22.56 11.18
C ALA A 174 -15.17 -21.09 11.42
N GLU A 175 -15.65 -20.76 12.62
CA GLU A 175 -15.96 -19.38 13.00
C GLU A 175 -14.70 -18.50 13.05
N ASN A 176 -13.61 -19.04 13.61
CA ASN A 176 -12.31 -18.38 13.60
C ASN A 176 -11.81 -18.17 12.16
N GLU A 177 -12.08 -19.11 11.25
CA GLU A 177 -11.74 -18.93 9.85
C GLU A 177 -12.50 -17.77 9.19
N ILE A 178 -13.81 -17.71 9.42
CA ILE A 178 -14.69 -16.67 8.86
C ILE A 178 -14.35 -15.29 9.43
N SER A 179 -14.03 -15.21 10.72
CA SER A 179 -13.77 -13.94 11.42
C SER A 179 -12.42 -13.30 11.07
N ALA A 180 -11.46 -14.05 10.50
CA ALA A 180 -10.13 -13.52 10.17
C ALA A 180 -10.18 -12.24 9.33
N SER A 181 -11.05 -12.19 8.32
CA SER A 181 -11.22 -11.00 7.46
C SER A 181 -11.68 -9.75 8.23
N ARG A 182 -12.49 -9.94 9.28
CA ARG A 182 -12.96 -8.85 10.15
C ARG A 182 -11.80 -8.26 10.95
N TRP A 183 -10.90 -9.10 11.45
CA TRP A 183 -9.72 -8.66 12.18
C TRP A 183 -8.73 -7.89 11.29
N LEU A 184 -8.52 -8.33 10.05
CA LEU A 184 -7.71 -7.59 9.08
C LEU A 184 -8.33 -6.22 8.75
N THR A 185 -9.65 -6.19 8.53
CA THR A 185 -10.38 -4.95 8.24
C THR A 185 -10.26 -3.98 9.42
N LEU A 186 -10.51 -4.44 10.64
CA LEU A 186 -10.41 -3.64 11.85
C LEU A 186 -9.00 -3.08 12.04
N ALA A 187 -7.96 -3.89 11.84
CA ALA A 187 -6.58 -3.44 11.92
C ALA A 187 -6.22 -2.35 10.91
N ALA A 188 -6.70 -2.49 9.67
CA ALA A 188 -6.48 -1.50 8.62
C ALA A 188 -7.21 -0.17 8.93
N GLU A 189 -8.44 -0.26 9.42
CA GLU A 189 -9.24 0.88 9.89
C GLU A 189 -8.57 1.60 11.07
N GLN A 190 -7.97 0.85 11.99
CA GLN A 190 -7.22 1.36 13.15
C GLN A 190 -5.83 1.92 12.81
N GLY A 191 -5.41 1.89 11.53
CA GLY A 191 -4.17 2.54 11.09
C GLY A 191 -2.93 1.65 11.02
N ASN A 192 -3.04 0.34 11.22
CA ASN A 192 -1.89 -0.55 11.05
C ASN A 192 -1.47 -0.59 9.56
N MET A 193 -0.26 -0.12 9.27
CA MET A 193 0.30 -0.02 7.93
C MET A 193 0.46 -1.39 7.27
N GLY A 194 0.87 -2.41 8.04
CA GLY A 194 0.99 -3.78 7.55
C GLY A 194 -0.37 -4.35 7.14
N ALA A 195 -1.40 -4.12 7.96
CA ALA A 195 -2.78 -4.50 7.66
C ALA A 195 -3.33 -3.76 6.43
N ARG A 196 -3.10 -2.45 6.30
CA ARG A 196 -3.52 -1.66 5.12
C ARG A 196 -2.89 -2.17 3.83
N LEU A 197 -1.58 -2.41 3.85
CA LEU A 197 -0.86 -2.98 2.70
C LEU A 197 -1.35 -4.38 2.35
N LEU A 198 -1.61 -5.23 3.35
CA LEU A 198 -2.10 -6.58 3.12
C LEU A 198 -3.56 -6.59 2.63
N TYR A 199 -4.40 -5.74 3.21
CA TYR A 199 -5.79 -5.56 2.82
C TYR A 199 -5.89 -5.23 1.33
N ALA A 200 -5.08 -4.28 0.85
CA ALA A 200 -5.09 -3.90 -0.57
C ALA A 200 -4.46 -4.96 -1.50
N ALA A 201 -3.45 -5.69 -1.04
CA ALA A 201 -2.74 -6.69 -1.84
C ALA A 201 -3.46 -8.05 -1.94
N ASP A 202 -4.29 -8.40 -0.95
CA ASP A 202 -4.93 -9.71 -0.84
C ASP A 202 -6.43 -9.59 -0.59
N SER A 203 -7.18 -9.47 -1.69
CA SER A 203 -8.64 -9.42 -1.67
C SER A 203 -9.28 -10.66 -1.03
N GLU A 204 -8.64 -11.83 -1.07
CA GLU A 204 -9.21 -13.03 -0.45
C GLU A 204 -9.17 -12.90 1.07
N SER A 205 -8.05 -12.45 1.63
CA SER A 205 -7.92 -12.19 3.07
C SER A 205 -8.85 -11.07 3.52
N ALA A 206 -8.95 -9.99 2.74
CA ALA A 206 -9.81 -8.84 3.05
C ALA A 206 -11.31 -9.18 3.02
N LEU A 207 -11.75 -10.03 2.08
CA LEU A 207 -13.15 -10.35 1.88
C LEU A 207 -13.59 -11.68 2.52
N GLY A 208 -12.66 -12.48 3.02
CA GLY A 208 -12.95 -13.77 3.66
C GLY A 208 -13.14 -14.91 2.66
N GLY A 209 -12.33 -14.92 1.59
CA GLY A 209 -12.17 -16.06 0.68
C GLY A 209 -12.27 -15.73 -0.81
N PRO A 210 -11.84 -16.67 -1.67
CA PRO A 210 -11.69 -16.45 -3.12
C PRO A 210 -13.00 -16.17 -3.86
N ALA A 211 -14.12 -16.73 -3.37
CA ALA A 211 -15.43 -16.53 -4.00
C ALA A 211 -16.11 -15.21 -3.58
N ALA A 212 -15.53 -14.44 -2.64
CA ALA A 212 -16.20 -13.28 -2.08
C ALA A 212 -16.33 -12.12 -3.09
N LEU A 213 -15.33 -11.93 -3.97
CA LEU A 213 -15.36 -10.90 -5.02
C LEU A 213 -16.53 -11.05 -6.01
N LEU A 214 -17.03 -12.27 -6.21
CA LEU A 214 -18.06 -12.56 -7.21
C LEU A 214 -19.46 -12.62 -6.61
N ARG A 215 -19.56 -12.97 -5.32
CA ARG A 215 -20.86 -13.19 -4.66
C ARG A 215 -21.53 -11.90 -4.23
N ASP A 216 -20.76 -10.85 -4.00
CA ASP A 216 -21.26 -9.58 -3.45
C ASP A 216 -20.59 -8.39 -4.16
N PRO A 217 -21.21 -7.85 -5.23
CA PRO A 217 -20.67 -6.71 -5.97
C PRO A 217 -20.55 -5.42 -5.14
N ASP A 218 -21.48 -5.18 -4.22
CA ASP A 218 -21.49 -3.98 -3.39
C ASP A 218 -20.34 -4.02 -2.38
N ARG A 219 -20.16 -5.15 -1.70
CA ARG A 219 -19.02 -5.35 -0.80
C ARG A 219 -17.68 -5.30 -1.55
N THR A 220 -17.66 -5.76 -2.80
CA THR A 220 -16.46 -5.66 -3.65
C THR A 220 -16.15 -4.21 -3.99
N LYS A 221 -17.17 -3.39 -4.28
CA LYS A 221 -17.00 -1.96 -4.51
C LYS A 221 -16.46 -1.25 -3.27
N GLU A 222 -17.02 -1.53 -2.09
CA GLU A 222 -16.54 -0.97 -0.82
C GLU A 222 -15.08 -1.36 -0.57
N TYR A 223 -14.73 -2.63 -0.76
CA TYR A 223 -13.36 -3.13 -0.63
C TYR A 223 -12.39 -2.34 -1.53
N LYS A 224 -12.72 -2.19 -2.82
CA LYS A 224 -11.87 -1.46 -3.76
C LYS A 224 -11.67 -0.02 -3.30
N GLN A 225 -12.73 0.66 -2.86
CA GLN A 225 -12.66 2.02 -2.34
C GLN A 225 -11.76 2.13 -1.11
N LYS A 226 -11.95 1.26 -0.10
CA LYS A 226 -11.13 1.24 1.12
C LYS A 226 -9.66 0.93 0.82
N ALA A 227 -9.40 -0.11 0.03
CA ALA A 227 -8.05 -0.51 -0.34
C ALA A 227 -7.30 0.62 -1.09
N THR A 228 -7.95 1.27 -2.06
CA THR A 228 -7.36 2.42 -2.75
C THR A 228 -7.11 3.59 -1.80
N GLY A 229 -8.08 3.93 -0.95
CA GLY A 229 -7.93 5.01 0.04
C GLY A 229 -6.75 4.77 0.98
N TYR A 230 -6.61 3.55 1.52
CA TYR A 230 -5.47 3.19 2.36
C TYR A 230 -4.13 3.33 1.65
N LEU A 231 -4.03 2.90 0.38
CA LEU A 231 -2.79 3.06 -0.37
C LEU A 231 -2.48 4.54 -0.63
N GLN A 232 -3.48 5.36 -0.95
CA GLN A 232 -3.29 6.80 -1.17
C GLN A 232 -2.85 7.51 0.12
N ASP A 233 -3.48 7.21 1.25
CA ASP A 233 -3.09 7.75 2.56
C ASP A 233 -1.65 7.36 2.92
N MET A 234 -1.24 6.13 2.60
CA MET A 234 0.12 5.67 2.85
C MET A 234 1.14 6.32 1.91
N VAL A 235 0.78 6.58 0.66
CA VAL A 235 1.63 7.38 -0.26
C VAL A 235 1.82 8.80 0.28
N ALA A 236 0.76 9.43 0.79
CA ALA A 236 0.85 10.77 1.38
C ALA A 236 1.81 10.82 2.59
N GLN A 237 1.92 9.71 3.32
CA GLN A 237 2.84 9.56 4.45
C GLN A 237 4.28 9.22 4.04
N GLY A 238 4.54 8.88 2.78
CA GLY A 238 5.89 8.52 2.29
C GLY A 238 6.12 7.03 2.02
N SER A 239 5.09 6.18 2.04
CA SER A 239 5.26 4.74 1.86
C SER A 239 5.62 4.37 0.42
N VAL A 240 6.83 3.83 0.24
CA VAL A 240 7.29 3.29 -1.05
C VAL A 240 6.58 1.97 -1.40
N ASP A 241 6.20 1.18 -0.40
CA ASP A 241 5.40 -0.04 -0.61
C ASP A 241 4.03 0.30 -1.20
N ALA A 242 3.40 1.39 -0.75
CA ALA A 242 2.13 1.85 -1.29
C ALA A 242 2.25 2.39 -2.72
N LEU A 243 3.35 3.09 -3.04
CA LEU A 243 3.67 3.48 -4.43
C LEU A 243 3.77 2.24 -5.33
N LEU A 244 4.50 1.22 -4.89
CA LEU A 244 4.65 -0.04 -5.63
C LEU A 244 3.29 -0.73 -5.83
N GLN A 245 2.47 -0.83 -4.77
CA GLN A 245 1.16 -1.45 -4.86
C GLN A 245 0.19 -0.70 -5.78
N LEU A 246 0.16 0.63 -5.75
CA LEU A 246 -0.66 1.40 -6.71
C LEU A 246 -0.19 1.20 -8.15
N GLY A 247 1.13 1.16 -8.37
CA GLY A 247 1.69 0.82 -9.69
C GLY A 247 1.22 -0.55 -10.17
N ASN A 248 1.23 -1.56 -9.30
CA ASN A 248 0.72 -2.91 -9.58
C ASN A 248 -0.80 -2.92 -9.79
N ALA A 249 -1.56 -2.16 -9.01
CA ALA A 249 -3.02 -2.11 -9.09
C ALA A 249 -3.48 -1.54 -10.45
N TYR A 250 -2.91 -0.41 -10.87
CA TYR A 250 -3.17 0.17 -12.19
C TYR A 250 -2.64 -0.70 -13.35
N HIS A 251 -1.59 -1.49 -13.12
CA HIS A 251 -1.11 -2.43 -14.13
C HIS A 251 -2.07 -3.60 -14.34
N ALA A 252 -2.61 -4.15 -13.25
CA ALA A 252 -3.40 -5.36 -13.27
C ALA A 252 -4.87 -5.13 -13.66
N GLY A 253 -5.41 -3.93 -13.45
CA GLY A 253 -6.81 -3.63 -13.78
C GLY A 253 -7.84 -4.28 -12.85
N VAL A 254 -7.42 -4.84 -11.70
CA VAL A 254 -8.31 -5.57 -10.78
C VAL A 254 -8.82 -4.69 -9.66
N LEU A 255 -7.91 -4.07 -8.88
CA LEU A 255 -8.27 -3.17 -7.79
C LEU A 255 -8.75 -1.82 -8.33
N LEU A 256 -8.05 -1.31 -9.35
CA LEU A 256 -8.35 -0.08 -10.09
C LEU A 256 -8.48 -0.44 -11.57
N ASP A 257 -9.13 0.42 -12.36
CA ASP A 257 -9.14 0.25 -13.82
C ASP A 257 -7.71 0.30 -14.37
N GLU A 258 -7.46 -0.49 -15.42
CA GLU A 258 -6.13 -0.54 -16.03
C GLU A 258 -5.75 0.82 -16.61
N ASP A 259 -4.58 1.32 -16.21
CA ASP A 259 -3.97 2.51 -16.78
C ASP A 259 -2.45 2.34 -16.75
N LEU A 260 -1.88 1.93 -17.88
CA LEU A 260 -0.44 1.67 -18.00
C LEU A 260 0.41 2.94 -17.84
N VAL A 261 -0.12 4.12 -18.17
CA VAL A 261 0.59 5.39 -18.00
C VAL A 261 0.68 5.74 -16.52
N THR A 262 -0.44 5.61 -15.79
CA THR A 262 -0.46 5.86 -14.34
C THR A 262 0.32 4.79 -13.59
N SER A 263 0.21 3.52 -13.97
CA SER A 263 1.04 2.43 -13.45
C SER A 263 2.53 2.75 -13.57
N ARG A 264 2.98 3.11 -14.77
CA ARG A 264 4.37 3.48 -15.04
C ARG A 264 4.83 4.71 -14.25
N ALA A 265 3.93 5.66 -13.96
CA ALA A 265 4.22 6.83 -13.13
C ALA A 265 4.45 6.46 -11.66
N TYR A 266 3.62 5.59 -11.08
CA TYR A 266 3.82 5.10 -9.71
C TYR A 266 5.12 4.30 -9.58
N PHE A 267 5.45 3.46 -10.56
CA PHE A 267 6.73 2.75 -10.56
C PHE A 267 7.94 3.68 -10.72
N GLU A 268 7.81 4.77 -11.48
CA GLU A 268 8.86 5.80 -11.54
C GLU A 268 9.05 6.43 -10.15
N ALA A 269 7.96 6.83 -9.50
CA ALA A 269 8.01 7.45 -8.18
C ALA A 269 8.66 6.52 -7.15
N ALA A 270 8.28 5.24 -7.15
CA ALA A 270 8.87 4.24 -6.27
C ALA A 270 10.38 4.06 -6.52
N ARG A 271 10.82 4.04 -7.78
CA ARG A 271 12.26 3.93 -8.14
C ARG A 271 13.07 5.18 -7.79
N LEU A 272 12.47 6.36 -7.87
CA LEU A 272 13.12 7.59 -7.45
C LEU A 272 13.38 7.59 -5.93
N ALA A 273 12.46 7.01 -5.15
CA ALA A 273 12.61 6.86 -3.70
C ALA A 273 13.57 5.71 -3.31
N ASP A 274 13.45 4.55 -3.95
CA ASP A 274 14.34 3.40 -3.77
C ASP A 274 14.47 2.61 -5.09
N PRO A 275 15.61 2.70 -5.81
CA PRO A 275 15.80 2.02 -7.09
C PRO A 275 15.67 0.49 -7.04
N SER A 276 15.74 -0.13 -5.85
CA SER A 276 15.69 -1.58 -5.69
C SER A 276 14.28 -2.17 -5.63
N VAL A 277 13.25 -1.33 -5.42
CA VAL A 277 11.89 -1.82 -5.12
C VAL A 277 11.08 -2.25 -6.34
N VAL A 278 11.38 -1.72 -7.53
CA VAL A 278 10.69 -2.09 -8.77
C VAL A 278 11.62 -2.92 -9.66
N PRO A 279 11.26 -4.18 -10.00
CA PRO A 279 12.04 -5.01 -10.90
C PRO A 279 12.23 -4.35 -12.28
N VAL A 280 13.46 -4.37 -12.80
CA VAL A 280 13.79 -3.77 -14.11
C VAL A 280 12.93 -4.35 -15.25
N GLN A 281 12.62 -5.65 -15.19
CA GLN A 281 11.77 -6.28 -16.21
C GLN A 281 10.35 -5.70 -16.24
N GLN A 282 9.80 -5.31 -15.09
CA GLN A 282 8.47 -4.71 -15.01
C GLN A 282 8.44 -3.35 -15.73
N ILE A 283 9.48 -2.52 -15.53
CA ILE A 283 9.65 -1.26 -16.26
C ILE A 283 9.79 -1.51 -17.75
N ASN A 284 10.64 -2.45 -18.16
CA ASN A 284 10.89 -2.73 -19.57
C ASN A 284 9.62 -3.19 -20.31
N THR A 285 8.74 -3.94 -19.63
CA THR A 285 7.46 -4.37 -20.20
C THR A 285 6.56 -3.16 -20.47
N LEU A 286 6.44 -2.24 -19.52
CA LEU A 286 5.66 -1.02 -19.69
C LEU A 286 6.27 -0.08 -20.74
N ASP A 287 7.60 0.07 -20.75
CA ASP A 287 8.29 0.93 -21.70
C ASP A 287 8.11 0.45 -23.16
N LYS A 288 7.92 -0.86 -23.37
CA LYS A 288 7.56 -1.42 -24.70
C LYS A 288 6.10 -1.25 -25.07
N ALA A 289 5.21 -1.19 -24.09
CA ALA A 289 3.76 -1.08 -24.30
C ALA A 289 3.29 0.37 -24.54
N LEU A 290 4.08 1.36 -24.11
CA LEU A 290 3.73 2.78 -24.18
C LEU A 290 4.45 3.49 -25.32
N SER A 291 3.78 4.47 -25.92
CA SER A 291 4.40 5.39 -26.88
C SER A 291 5.40 6.34 -26.18
N ALA A 292 6.29 6.96 -26.96
CA ALA A 292 7.24 7.95 -26.44
C ALA A 292 6.56 9.11 -25.69
N GLN A 293 5.42 9.59 -26.19
CA GLN A 293 4.63 10.63 -25.53
C GLN A 293 4.05 10.15 -24.20
N GLN A 294 3.49 8.94 -24.16
CA GLN A 294 2.96 8.34 -22.93
C GLN A 294 4.07 8.13 -21.89
N LEU A 295 5.27 7.71 -22.31
CA LEU A 295 6.42 7.58 -21.41
C LEU A 295 6.87 8.93 -20.83
N SER A 296 6.88 9.97 -21.66
CA SER A 296 7.17 11.34 -21.18
C SER A 296 6.15 11.78 -20.12
N ILE A 297 4.85 11.55 -20.37
CA ILE A 297 3.79 11.86 -19.41
C ILE A 297 3.95 11.06 -18.12
N ALA A 298 4.17 9.74 -18.22
CA ALA A 298 4.32 8.86 -17.07
C ALA A 298 5.51 9.27 -16.19
N ARG A 299 6.66 9.58 -16.79
CA ARG A 299 7.86 10.01 -16.05
C ARG A 299 7.63 11.34 -15.34
N ARG A 300 7.05 12.34 -16.01
CA ARG A 300 6.71 13.63 -15.39
C ARG A 300 5.74 13.46 -14.22
N LYS A 301 4.68 12.68 -14.42
CA LYS A 301 3.69 12.36 -13.36
C LYS A 301 4.37 11.62 -12.20
N GLY A 302 5.28 10.69 -12.50
CA GLY A 302 6.05 9.96 -11.50
C GLY A 302 6.95 10.86 -10.65
N SER A 303 7.65 11.82 -11.26
CA SER A 303 8.41 12.83 -10.51
C SER A 303 7.51 13.66 -9.59
N GLN A 304 6.33 14.08 -10.06
CA GLN A 304 5.36 14.83 -9.23
C GLN A 304 4.85 13.99 -8.05
N ILE A 305 4.52 12.72 -8.29
CA ILE A 305 4.09 11.78 -7.24
C ILE A 305 5.22 11.60 -6.21
N HIS A 306 6.46 11.40 -6.66
CA HIS A 306 7.63 11.29 -5.78
C HIS A 306 7.81 12.54 -4.93
N ASP A 307 7.74 13.73 -5.52
CA ASP A 307 7.92 14.98 -4.81
C ASP A 307 6.85 15.17 -3.72
N ALA A 308 5.60 14.86 -4.02
CA ALA A 308 4.51 14.93 -3.03
C ALA A 308 4.59 13.84 -1.95
N CYS A 309 4.98 12.63 -2.32
CA CYS A 309 5.11 11.49 -1.41
C CYS A 309 6.27 11.68 -0.41
N CYS A 310 7.44 11.98 -0.96
CA CYS A 310 8.68 11.43 -0.43
C CYS A 310 9.76 12.50 -0.21
N ARG A 311 9.62 13.70 -0.79
CA ARG A 311 10.51 14.85 -0.52
C ARG A 311 10.03 15.68 0.65
#